data_AF-A0A524HAM6-F1
#
_entry.id   AF-A0A524HAM6-F1
#
_cell.length_a   1.000
_cell.length_b   1.000
_cell.length_c   1.000
_cell.angle_alpha   90.00
_cell.angle_beta   90.00
_cell.angle_gamma   90.00
#
_symmetry.space_group_name_H-M   'P 1'
#
loop_
_entity.id
_entity.type
_entity.pdbx_description
1 polymer ?
#
loop_
_entity_poly.entity_id
_entity_poly.type
_entity_poly.pdbx_seq_one_letter_code
_entity_poly.pdbx_strand_id
1 'polypeptide(L)'
;MSRSAWCAILMIAIAGSAHAQNGREYFTSPDTALDAVHAPQQQAFLVLRDSTSSISAAGAKLMSDMSPSSSLAWMQARARGVGSACARTEAPLANARAVTQQGDWPLQSQQKAQSDLLTQMTSFAGELTDCQQRWKTLAADTSQVSFRENAPYQMKVLQDKVDMFNRTAGIYLRYISVKLPPRGISSS
;
A
#
# COMPACT_ATOMS: atom_id res chain seq x y z
N MET A 1 64.18 0.77 43.06
CA MET A 1 64.12 -0.47 43.87
C MET A 1 62.78 -0.51 44.59
N SER A 2 62.03 -1.62 44.45
CA SER A 2 61.00 -2.14 45.37
C SER A 2 59.70 -1.33 45.52
N ARG A 3 58.47 -1.86 45.52
CA ARG A 3 57.82 -3.19 45.43
C ARG A 3 56.30 -2.88 45.30
N SER A 4 55.60 -3.22 44.23
CA SER A 4 54.71 -4.40 44.11
C SER A 4 54.01 -4.90 45.39
N ALA A 5 52.66 -4.79 45.41
CA ALA A 5 51.67 -5.65 46.11
C ALA A 5 50.25 -5.23 45.63
N TRP A 6 49.67 -5.87 44.61
CA TRP A 6 48.78 -7.05 44.68
C TRP A 6 47.47 -6.77 45.46
N CYS A 7 46.33 -6.57 44.79
CA CYS A 7 45.36 -7.58 44.31
C CYS A 7 44.17 -7.76 45.26
N ALA A 8 42.95 -7.54 44.77
CA ALA A 8 41.82 -8.44 45.00
C ALA A 8 40.63 -8.04 44.13
N ILE A 9 40.38 -8.85 43.10
CA ILE A 9 39.10 -8.96 42.41
C ILE A 9 38.15 -9.71 43.36
N LEU A 10 36.93 -9.20 43.55
CA LEU A 10 35.82 -10.02 44.01
C LEU A 10 34.66 -9.87 43.02
N MET A 11 34.52 -10.88 42.17
CA MET A 11 33.27 -11.14 41.46
C MET A 11 32.32 -11.82 42.43
N ILE A 12 31.16 -11.21 42.66
CA ILE A 12 29.99 -11.93 43.14
C ILE A 12 28.97 -11.91 42.01
N ALA A 13 28.87 -13.06 41.34
CA ALA A 13 27.71 -13.40 40.53
C ALA A 13 26.59 -13.86 41.48
N ILE A 14 25.48 -13.13 41.51
CA ILE A 14 24.20 -13.67 41.97
C ILE A 14 23.34 -13.85 40.73
N ALA A 15 23.14 -15.12 40.38
CA ALA A 15 22.17 -15.56 39.39
C ALA A 15 20.86 -15.93 40.10
N GLY A 16 19.74 -15.46 39.53
CA GLY A 16 18.37 -15.92 39.80
C GLY A 16 17.61 -15.10 40.86
N SER A 17 16.37 -14.66 40.66
CA SER A 17 15.42 -14.93 39.56
C SER A 17 14.22 -13.97 39.62
N ALA A 18 13.79 -13.56 38.42
CA ALA A 18 12.39 -13.43 37.98
C ALA A 18 11.45 -12.42 38.69
N HIS A 19 11.24 -11.26 38.04
CA HIS A 19 9.98 -10.84 37.39
C HIS A 19 9.92 -9.30 37.22
N ALA A 20 10.32 -8.81 36.06
CA ALA A 20 9.76 -7.61 35.42
C ALA A 20 10.21 -7.64 33.95
N GLN A 21 9.38 -8.30 33.15
CA GLN A 21 9.66 -8.64 31.77
C GLN A 21 9.58 -7.41 30.85
N ASN A 22 10.73 -7.07 30.26
CA ASN A 22 10.90 -6.84 28.83
C ASN A 22 9.93 -5.87 28.14
N GLY A 23 9.98 -4.59 28.52
CA GLY A 23 9.77 -3.51 27.56
C GLY A 23 11.04 -3.27 26.76
N ARG A 24 11.50 -4.27 25.97
CA ARG A 24 12.47 -3.99 24.91
C ARG A 24 11.73 -3.14 23.90
N GLU A 25 11.90 -1.83 24.02
CA GLU A 25 11.82 -0.94 22.87
C GLU A 25 12.76 -1.55 21.84
N TYR A 26 12.20 -2.31 20.90
CA TYR A 26 12.84 -2.51 19.62
C TYR A 26 12.85 -1.13 18.99
N PHE A 27 13.86 -0.33 19.33
CA PHE A 27 14.44 0.58 18.38
C PHE A 27 14.98 -0.34 17.29
N THR A 28 14.10 -0.76 16.38
CA THR A 28 14.52 -1.11 15.03
C THR A 28 15.21 0.15 14.54
N SER A 29 16.53 0.17 14.69
CA SER A 29 17.40 0.98 13.86
C SER A 29 16.79 0.95 12.46
N PRO A 30 16.51 2.09 11.80
CA PRO A 30 15.95 2.07 10.47
C PRO A 30 16.93 1.30 9.59
N ASP A 31 16.66 0.01 9.35
CA ASP A 31 17.49 -0.89 8.56
C ASP A 31 17.19 -0.68 7.06
N THR A 32 17.25 0.59 6.72
CA THR A 32 17.33 1.20 5.41
C THR A 32 17.81 2.61 5.75
N ALA A 33 19.13 2.82 5.71
CA ALA A 33 19.57 4.10 5.19
C ALA A 33 18.83 4.22 3.86
N LEU A 34 17.81 5.08 3.80
CA LEU A 34 17.18 5.44 2.55
C LEU A 34 18.36 5.90 1.69
N ASP A 35 18.70 5.11 0.68
CA ASP A 35 19.54 5.63 -0.37
C ASP A 35 18.76 6.83 -0.92
N ALA A 36 19.28 8.04 -0.72
CA ALA A 36 18.57 9.28 -1.08
C ALA A 36 18.09 9.26 -2.54
N VAL A 37 18.78 8.46 -3.37
CA VAL A 37 18.46 8.15 -4.76
C VAL A 37 17.07 7.54 -4.94
N HIS A 38 16.61 6.72 -3.98
CA HIS A 38 15.37 5.94 -4.06
C HIS A 38 14.21 6.52 -3.23
N ALA A 39 14.46 7.60 -2.47
CA ALA A 39 13.46 8.27 -1.66
C ALA A 39 12.22 8.73 -2.48
N PRO A 40 12.38 9.32 -3.68
CA PRO A 40 11.24 9.75 -4.48
C PRO A 40 10.34 8.59 -4.93
N GLN A 41 10.95 7.46 -5.33
CA GLN A 41 10.22 6.26 -5.71
C GLN A 41 9.48 5.69 -4.49
N GLN A 42 10.16 5.56 -3.34
CA GLN A 42 9.51 5.03 -2.14
C GLN A 42 8.29 5.87 -1.75
N GLN A 43 8.42 7.20 -1.71
CA GLN A 43 7.33 8.09 -1.32
C GLN A 43 6.16 8.04 -2.31
N ALA A 44 6.43 8.10 -3.61
CA ALA A 44 5.37 8.06 -4.62
C ALA A 44 4.59 6.74 -4.58
N PHE A 45 5.30 5.61 -4.45
CA PHE A 45 4.66 4.30 -4.39
C PHE A 45 3.98 4.02 -3.05
N LEU A 46 4.44 4.63 -1.95
CA LEU A 46 3.74 4.60 -0.67
C LEU A 46 2.35 5.25 -0.80
N VAL A 47 2.30 6.48 -1.31
CA VAL A 47 1.04 7.21 -1.53
C VAL A 47 0.13 6.48 -2.51
N LEU A 48 0.69 5.95 -3.60
CA LEU A 48 -0.10 5.19 -4.57
C LEU A 48 -0.67 3.90 -3.98
N ARG A 49 0.12 3.15 -3.21
CA ARG A 49 -0.34 1.93 -2.52
C ARG A 49 -1.48 2.23 -1.56
N ASP A 50 -1.37 3.31 -0.81
CA ASP A 50 -2.42 3.68 0.16
C ASP A 50 -3.69 4.13 -0.57
N SER A 51 -3.53 4.78 -1.73
CA SER A 51 -4.63 5.13 -2.63
C SER A 51 -5.33 3.90 -3.22
N THR A 52 -4.59 2.91 -3.74
CA THR A 52 -5.18 1.66 -4.23
C THR A 52 -5.82 0.85 -3.09
N SER A 53 -5.25 0.88 -1.89
CA SER A 53 -5.87 0.29 -0.70
C SER A 53 -7.19 0.98 -0.33
N SER A 54 -7.32 2.28 -0.58
CA SER A 54 -8.57 3.01 -0.33
C SER A 54 -9.69 2.59 -1.29
N ILE A 55 -9.36 2.19 -2.53
CA ILE A 55 -10.31 1.61 -3.48
C ILE A 55 -10.85 0.29 -2.93
N SER A 56 -9.96 -0.63 -2.55
CA SER A 56 -10.35 -1.92 -1.97
C SER A 56 -11.14 -1.74 -0.67
N ALA A 57 -10.77 -0.79 0.19
CA ALA A 57 -11.50 -0.50 1.42
C ALA A 57 -12.91 0.06 1.16
N ALA A 58 -13.06 0.97 0.19
CA ALA A 58 -14.37 1.49 -0.21
C ALA A 58 -15.26 0.37 -0.78
N GLY A 59 -14.68 -0.50 -1.60
CA GLY A 59 -15.35 -1.67 -2.17
C GLY A 59 -15.79 -2.68 -1.12
N ALA A 60 -14.89 -3.07 -0.22
CA ALA A 60 -15.18 -3.98 0.89
C ALA A 60 -16.28 -3.41 1.79
N LYS A 61 -16.24 -2.10 2.07
CA LYS A 61 -17.27 -1.43 2.85
C LYS A 61 -18.63 -1.45 2.16
N LEU A 62 -18.68 -1.19 0.86
CA LEU A 62 -19.91 -1.32 0.09
C LEU A 62 -20.46 -2.74 0.19
N MET A 63 -19.63 -3.77 -0.05
CA MET A 63 -20.08 -5.17 -0.02
C MET A 63 -20.52 -5.63 1.37
N SER A 64 -19.76 -5.27 2.41
CA SER A 64 -20.06 -5.64 3.80
C SER A 64 -21.39 -5.04 4.28
N ASP A 65 -21.62 -3.78 3.94
CA ASP A 65 -22.79 -3.06 4.42
C ASP A 65 -24.01 -3.26 3.44
N MET A 66 -23.87 -4.09 2.39
CA MET A 66 -24.94 -4.43 1.44
C MET A 66 -25.73 -5.65 1.90
N SER A 67 -26.82 -5.40 2.62
CA SER A 67 -27.73 -6.43 3.11
C SER A 67 -29.12 -6.25 2.49
N PRO A 68 -30.04 -7.23 2.65
CA PRO A 68 -31.44 -7.11 2.22
C PRO A 68 -32.16 -5.87 2.78
N SER A 69 -31.75 -5.35 3.95
CA SER A 69 -32.33 -4.17 4.58
C SER A 69 -31.68 -2.85 4.18
N SER A 70 -30.53 -2.87 3.50
CA SER A 70 -29.83 -1.65 3.08
C SER A 70 -30.66 -0.84 2.07
N SER A 71 -30.91 0.43 2.36
CA SER A 71 -31.68 1.31 1.47
C SER A 71 -30.91 1.62 0.18
N LEU A 72 -31.65 1.83 -0.92
CA LEU A 72 -31.04 2.18 -2.21
C LEU A 72 -30.21 3.46 -2.13
N ALA A 73 -30.72 4.51 -1.48
CA ALA A 73 -30.00 5.77 -1.31
C ALA A 73 -28.64 5.59 -0.61
N TRP A 74 -28.61 4.72 0.42
CA TRP A 74 -27.37 4.40 1.12
C TRP A 74 -26.39 3.62 0.22
N MET A 75 -26.88 2.64 -0.54
CA MET A 75 -26.05 1.86 -1.48
C MET A 75 -25.46 2.76 -2.59
N GLN A 76 -26.27 3.66 -3.15
CA GLN A 76 -25.82 4.65 -4.12
C GLN A 76 -24.74 5.56 -3.53
N ALA A 77 -24.88 6.01 -2.28
CA ALA A 77 -23.85 6.81 -1.61
C ALA A 77 -22.52 6.05 -1.47
N ARG A 78 -22.56 4.76 -1.15
CA ARG A 78 -21.36 3.92 -1.10
C ARG A 78 -20.74 3.68 -2.48
N ALA A 79 -21.54 3.46 -3.51
CA ALA A 79 -21.05 3.37 -4.90
C ALA A 79 -20.32 4.66 -5.31
N ARG A 80 -20.86 5.84 -4.99
CA ARG A 80 -20.15 7.12 -5.20
C ARG A 80 -18.83 7.18 -4.44
N GLY A 81 -18.79 6.60 -3.24
CA GLY A 81 -17.57 6.44 -2.45
C GLY A 81 -16.48 5.63 -3.18
N VAL A 82 -16.85 4.52 -3.83
CA VAL A 82 -15.93 3.73 -4.66
C VAL A 82 -15.44 4.54 -5.87
N GLY A 83 -16.35 5.16 -6.61
CA GLY A 83 -15.99 6.02 -7.75
C GLY A 83 -15.05 7.16 -7.34
N SER A 84 -15.29 7.78 -6.19
CA SER A 84 -14.43 8.83 -5.64
C SER A 84 -13.04 8.31 -5.24
N ALA A 85 -12.94 7.08 -4.73
CA ALA A 85 -11.65 6.47 -4.42
C ALA A 85 -10.83 6.22 -5.69
N CYS A 86 -11.48 5.80 -6.78
CA CYS A 86 -10.82 5.68 -8.09
C CYS A 86 -10.32 7.04 -8.61
N ALA A 87 -11.16 8.07 -8.58
CA ALA A 87 -10.75 9.42 -8.99
C ALA A 87 -9.54 9.95 -8.19
N ARG A 88 -9.55 9.77 -6.87
CA ARG A 88 -8.43 10.21 -6.01
C ARG A 88 -7.12 9.47 -6.27
N THR A 89 -7.15 8.32 -6.95
CA THR A 89 -5.94 7.52 -7.24
C THR A 89 -5.20 8.03 -8.49
N GLU A 90 -5.84 8.85 -9.33
CA GLU A 90 -5.24 9.37 -10.58
C GLU A 90 -3.97 10.18 -10.34
N ALA A 91 -4.01 11.14 -9.41
CA ALA A 91 -2.86 11.99 -9.12
C ALA A 91 -1.68 11.20 -8.50
N PRO A 92 -1.88 10.32 -7.49
CA PRO A 92 -0.87 9.38 -7.03
C PRO A 92 -0.28 8.50 -8.15
N LEU A 93 -1.10 8.02 -9.07
CA LEU A 93 -0.65 7.21 -10.21
C LEU A 93 0.22 8.02 -11.17
N ALA A 94 -0.18 9.25 -11.50
CA ALA A 94 0.58 10.16 -12.34
C ALA A 94 1.94 10.50 -11.72
N ASN A 95 1.97 10.75 -10.40
CA ASN A 95 3.22 11.00 -9.68
C ASN A 95 4.14 9.78 -9.69
N ALA A 96 3.61 8.58 -9.40
CA ALA A 96 4.38 7.34 -9.47
C ALA A 96 4.93 7.09 -10.88
N ARG A 97 4.14 7.38 -11.92
CA ARG A 97 4.59 7.29 -13.32
C ARG A 97 5.77 8.22 -13.59
N ALA A 98 5.70 9.47 -13.13
CA ALA A 98 6.77 10.45 -13.34
C ALA A 98 8.09 9.97 -12.71
N VAL A 99 8.06 9.51 -11.45
CA VAL A 99 9.29 9.02 -10.79
C VAL A 99 9.79 7.70 -11.38
N THR A 100 8.89 6.84 -11.89
CA THR A 100 9.28 5.62 -12.60
C THR A 100 9.97 5.96 -13.92
N GLN A 101 9.51 6.97 -14.67
CA GLN A 101 10.15 7.40 -15.93
C GLN A 101 11.53 8.03 -15.72
N GLN A 102 11.75 8.68 -14.59
CA GLN A 102 13.03 9.30 -14.25
C GLN A 102 14.10 8.29 -13.80
N GLY A 103 13.71 7.07 -13.45
CA GLY A 103 14.65 6.03 -13.04
C GLY A 103 15.54 5.60 -14.21
N ASP A 104 16.85 5.77 -14.06
CA ASP A 104 17.85 5.23 -14.97
C ASP A 104 18.42 3.94 -14.37
N TRP A 105 18.13 2.81 -15.00
CA TRP A 105 18.46 1.49 -14.45
C TRP A 105 19.52 0.79 -15.30
N PRO A 106 20.67 0.42 -14.71
CA PRO A 106 21.77 -0.17 -15.46
C PRO A 106 21.53 -1.62 -15.84
N LEU A 107 20.63 -2.33 -15.15
CA LEU A 107 20.38 -3.75 -15.40
C LEU A 107 19.18 -3.94 -16.34
N GLN A 108 19.33 -4.84 -17.32
CA GLN A 108 18.26 -5.17 -18.27
C GLN A 108 16.98 -5.66 -17.58
N SER A 109 17.10 -6.39 -16.47
CA SER A 109 15.95 -6.85 -15.68
C SER A 109 15.18 -5.70 -15.03
N GLN A 110 15.87 -4.65 -14.59
CA GLN A 110 15.26 -3.44 -14.03
C GLN A 110 14.58 -2.61 -15.12
N GLN A 111 15.23 -2.45 -16.28
CA GLN A 111 14.64 -1.78 -17.44
C GLN A 111 13.37 -2.50 -17.92
N LYS A 112 13.40 -3.84 -17.97
CA LYS A 112 12.22 -4.63 -18.27
C LYS A 112 11.10 -4.41 -17.25
N ALA A 113 11.42 -4.48 -15.96
CA ALA A 113 10.43 -4.26 -14.91
C ALA A 113 9.84 -2.84 -14.94
N GLN A 114 10.65 -1.83 -15.27
CA GLN A 114 10.21 -0.46 -15.49
C GLN A 114 9.25 -0.36 -16.68
N SER A 115 9.60 -0.93 -17.84
CA SER A 115 8.75 -0.92 -19.03
C SER A 115 7.42 -1.65 -18.80
N ASP A 116 7.47 -2.82 -18.17
CA ASP A 116 6.28 -3.60 -17.80
C ASP A 116 5.38 -2.78 -16.86
N LEU A 117 5.96 -2.08 -15.88
CA LEU A 117 5.21 -1.22 -14.98
C LEU A 117 4.61 0.00 -15.67
N LEU A 118 5.34 0.70 -16.55
CA LEU A 118 4.83 1.86 -17.28
C LEU A 118 3.66 1.50 -18.20
N THR A 119 3.73 0.32 -18.82
CA THR A 119 2.62 -0.26 -19.58
C THR A 119 1.42 -0.51 -18.67
N GLN A 120 1.66 -1.15 -17.53
CA GLN A 120 0.61 -1.46 -16.56
C GLN A 120 -0.02 -0.20 -15.94
N MET A 121 0.76 0.86 -15.69
CA MET A 121 0.26 2.16 -15.23
C MET A 121 -0.68 2.82 -16.25
N THR A 122 -0.36 2.70 -17.54
CA THR A 122 -1.23 3.22 -18.61
C THR A 122 -2.55 2.46 -18.66
N SER A 123 -2.51 1.12 -18.59
CA SER A 123 -3.73 0.31 -18.50
C SER A 123 -4.55 0.64 -17.25
N PHE A 124 -3.89 0.76 -16.10
CA PHE A 124 -4.56 1.04 -14.84
C PHE A 124 -5.19 2.45 -14.81
N ALA A 125 -4.59 3.46 -15.44
CA ALA A 125 -5.20 4.77 -15.61
C ALA A 125 -6.54 4.71 -16.38
N GLY A 126 -6.59 3.90 -17.44
CA GLY A 126 -7.84 3.60 -18.15
C GLY A 126 -8.87 2.95 -17.22
N GLU A 127 -8.45 1.96 -16.44
CA GLU A 127 -9.34 1.29 -15.48
C GLU A 127 -9.87 2.21 -14.37
N LEU A 128 -9.09 3.21 -13.93
CA LEU A 128 -9.56 4.23 -12.98
C LEU A 128 -10.64 5.13 -13.59
N THR A 129 -10.50 5.48 -14.86
CA THR A 129 -11.52 6.25 -15.60
C THR A 129 -12.80 5.42 -15.75
N ASP A 130 -12.65 4.17 -16.19
CA ASP A 130 -13.77 3.23 -16.34
C ASP A 130 -14.43 2.92 -15.00
N CYS A 131 -13.64 2.81 -13.92
CA CYS A 131 -14.15 2.65 -12.56
C CYS A 131 -15.08 3.81 -12.21
N GLN A 132 -14.63 5.05 -12.36
CA GLN A 132 -15.44 6.23 -12.05
C GLN A 132 -16.77 6.20 -12.81
N GLN A 133 -16.74 5.91 -14.10
CA GLN A 133 -17.94 5.88 -14.92
C GLN A 133 -18.87 4.72 -14.53
N ARG A 134 -18.34 3.50 -14.34
CA ARG A 134 -19.12 2.33 -13.90
C ARG A 134 -19.84 2.59 -12.58
N TRP A 135 -19.13 3.13 -11.60
CA TRP A 135 -19.70 3.41 -10.28
C TRP A 135 -20.61 4.64 -10.26
N LYS A 136 -20.39 5.62 -11.13
CA LYS A 136 -21.33 6.73 -11.35
C LYS A 136 -22.65 6.23 -11.93
N THR A 137 -22.59 5.37 -12.94
CA THR A 137 -23.79 4.74 -13.53
C THR A 137 -24.54 3.90 -12.50
N LEU A 138 -23.82 3.04 -11.76
CA LEU A 138 -24.43 2.21 -10.72
C LEU A 138 -25.04 3.04 -9.59
N ALA A 139 -24.42 4.16 -9.20
CA ALA A 139 -24.96 5.09 -8.21
C ALA A 139 -26.17 5.89 -8.70
N ALA A 140 -26.51 5.82 -9.98
CA ALA A 140 -27.71 6.37 -10.58
C ALA A 140 -28.79 5.30 -10.83
N ASP A 141 -28.50 4.02 -10.56
CA ASP A 141 -29.47 2.93 -10.70
C ASP A 141 -30.64 3.14 -9.74
N THR A 142 -31.87 3.10 -10.27
CA THR A 142 -33.11 3.26 -9.52
C THR A 142 -33.68 1.94 -8.99
N SER A 143 -33.11 0.80 -9.39
CA SER A 143 -33.52 -0.52 -8.96
C SER A 143 -32.58 -1.08 -7.90
N GLN A 144 -33.13 -1.34 -6.71
CA GLN A 144 -32.40 -1.95 -5.60
C GLN A 144 -31.91 -3.37 -5.93
N VAL A 145 -32.70 -4.13 -6.70
CA VAL A 145 -32.37 -5.50 -7.11
C VAL A 145 -31.22 -5.47 -8.12
N SER A 146 -31.35 -4.66 -9.18
CA SER A 146 -30.30 -4.48 -10.19
C SER A 146 -28.99 -4.02 -9.56
N PHE A 147 -29.04 -3.06 -8.64
CA PHE A 147 -27.85 -2.59 -7.94
C PHE A 147 -27.12 -3.75 -7.23
N ARG A 148 -27.86 -4.57 -6.47
CA ARG A 148 -27.31 -5.69 -5.69
C ARG A 148 -26.76 -6.81 -6.56
N GLU A 149 -27.36 -7.05 -7.72
CA GLU A 149 -26.88 -8.05 -8.67
C GLU A 149 -25.60 -7.61 -9.38
N ASN A 150 -25.51 -6.32 -9.73
CA ASN A 150 -24.41 -5.78 -10.51
C ASN A 150 -23.19 -5.38 -9.66
N ALA A 151 -23.40 -4.79 -8.48
CA ALA A 151 -22.31 -4.24 -7.67
C ALA A 151 -21.20 -5.28 -7.33
N PRO A 152 -21.52 -6.54 -6.97
CA PRO A 152 -20.49 -7.54 -6.66
C PRO A 152 -19.62 -7.89 -7.87
N TYR A 153 -20.22 -8.01 -9.05
CA TYR A 153 -19.48 -8.27 -10.28
C TYR A 153 -18.56 -7.10 -10.62
N GLN A 154 -19.07 -5.86 -10.59
CA GLN A 154 -18.26 -4.67 -10.85
C GLN A 154 -17.11 -4.54 -9.86
N MET A 155 -17.36 -4.86 -8.59
CA MET A 155 -16.31 -4.84 -7.56
C MET A 155 -15.26 -5.91 -7.78
N LYS A 156 -15.64 -7.13 -8.17
CA LYS A 156 -14.68 -8.19 -8.49
C LYS A 156 -13.76 -7.78 -9.64
N VAL A 157 -14.32 -7.25 -10.72
CA VAL A 157 -13.54 -6.76 -11.87
C VAL A 157 -12.55 -5.68 -11.44
N LEU A 158 -13.00 -4.71 -10.64
CA LEU A 158 -12.13 -3.65 -10.12
C LEU A 158 -11.01 -4.20 -9.22
N GLN A 159 -11.33 -5.15 -8.34
CA GLN A 159 -10.34 -5.75 -7.44
C GLN A 159 -9.28 -6.53 -8.21
N ASP A 160 -9.66 -7.30 -9.23
CA ASP A 160 -8.72 -8.04 -10.09
C ASP A 160 -7.73 -7.09 -10.76
N LYS A 161 -8.19 -5.92 -11.22
CA LYS A 161 -7.34 -4.89 -11.83
C LYS A 161 -6.40 -4.22 -10.84
N VAL A 162 -6.88 -3.92 -9.64
CA VAL A 162 -6.07 -3.39 -8.54
C VAL A 162 -4.98 -4.40 -8.15
N ASP A 163 -5.31 -5.67 -8.02
CA ASP A 163 -4.37 -6.72 -7.64
C ASP A 163 -3.31 -6.97 -8.71
N MET A 164 -3.71 -6.99 -9.98
CA MET A 164 -2.78 -7.08 -11.11
C MET A 164 -1.80 -5.90 -11.12
N PHE A 165 -2.30 -4.67 -10.96
CA PHE A 165 -1.46 -3.48 -10.87
C PHE A 165 -0.49 -3.56 -9.69
N ASN A 166 -0.99 -3.84 -8.48
CA ASN A 166 -0.19 -3.91 -7.27
C ASN A 166 0.90 -4.99 -7.36
N ARG A 167 0.62 -6.12 -8.01
CA ARG A 167 1.61 -7.18 -8.27
C ARG A 167 2.75 -6.68 -9.14
N THR A 168 2.44 -6.02 -10.27
CA THR A 168 3.47 -5.47 -11.17
C THR A 168 4.30 -4.39 -10.50
N ALA A 169 3.65 -3.48 -9.76
CA ALA A 169 4.35 -2.47 -8.97
C ALA A 169 5.28 -3.11 -7.92
N GLY A 170 4.82 -4.15 -7.22
CA GLY A 170 5.64 -4.89 -6.26
C GLY A 170 6.80 -5.67 -6.89
N ILE A 171 6.67 -6.13 -8.14
CA ILE A 171 7.79 -6.71 -8.89
C ILE A 171 8.84 -5.63 -9.18
N TYR A 172 8.43 -4.51 -9.75
CA TYR A 172 9.32 -3.38 -10.04
C TYR A 172 10.08 -2.89 -8.81
N LEU A 173 9.38 -2.63 -7.71
CA LEU A 173 9.99 -2.16 -6.46
C LEU A 173 11.05 -3.14 -5.92
N ARG A 174 10.82 -4.46 -6.07
CA ARG A 174 11.82 -5.48 -5.71
C ARG A 174 13.07 -5.42 -6.60
N TYR A 175 12.91 -5.19 -7.90
CA TYR A 175 14.04 -5.09 -8.83
C TYR A 175 14.93 -3.87 -8.58
N ILE A 176 14.36 -2.78 -8.06
CA ILE A 176 15.10 -1.57 -7.70
C ILE A 176 15.43 -1.51 -6.20
N SER A 177 15.26 -2.61 -5.47
CA SER A 177 15.56 -2.72 -4.04
C SER A 177 14.82 -1.71 -3.14
N VAL A 178 13.66 -1.19 -3.58
CA VAL A 178 12.83 -0.28 -2.79
C VAL A 178 11.85 -1.08 -1.95
N LYS A 179 11.95 -0.92 -0.64
CA LYS A 179 11.01 -1.50 0.33
C LYS A 179 10.01 -0.43 0.75
N LEU A 180 8.72 -0.75 0.73
CA LEU A 180 7.69 0.10 1.33
C LEU A 180 7.50 -0.29 2.80
N PRO A 181 7.35 0.67 3.72
CA PRO A 181 7.05 0.37 5.12
C PRO A 181 5.72 -0.39 5.23
N PRO A 182 5.51 -1.24 6.25
CA PRO A 182 4.21 -1.87 6.49
C PRO A 182 3.06 -0.86 6.52
N ARG A 183 1.85 -1.29 6.14
CA ARG A 183 0.65 -0.45 6.24
C ARG A 183 0.42 -0.09 7.72
N GLY A 184 0.12 1.18 8.01
CA GLY A 184 -0.27 1.64 9.35
C GLY A 184 0.85 2.25 10.21
N ILE A 185 2.07 2.33 9.70
CA ILE A 185 3.15 3.10 10.37
C ILE A 185 3.17 4.49 9.74
N SER A 186 2.34 5.39 10.24
CA SER A 186 2.51 6.82 10.00
C SER A 186 3.79 7.25 10.73
N SER A 187 4.85 7.56 9.99
CA SER A 187 5.98 8.32 10.52
C SER A 187 5.50 9.76 10.71
N SER A 188 4.93 10.01 11.88
CA SER A 188 4.72 11.34 12.47
C SER A 188 6.05 11.98 12.81
#